data_AF-A0A954C622-F1
#
_entry.id   AF-A0A954C622-F1
#
_cell.length_a   1.000
_cell.length_b   1.000
_cell.length_c   1.000
_cell.angle_alpha   90.00
_cell.angle_beta   90.00
_cell.angle_gamma   90.00
#
_symmetry.space_group_name_H-M   'P 1'
#
loop_
_entity.id
_entity.type
_entity.pdbx_description
1 polymer ?
#
loop_
_entity_poly.entity_id
_entity_poly.type
_entity_poly.pdbx_seq_one_letter_code
_entity_poly.pdbx_strand_id
1 'polypeptide(L)'
;MYRFVPPLPVANPRHTSKPCQRSDCEESTREGKPFCPQHVDHNPYAQHLLAKLEDLEREHRRVRLRGPAGVNLQGETCQEILRELGQQGRCSVARLAQTLALPYPLISSYVQALARSGRVVTSGFRRDRLQVQLSGGTPRSRRRGCIAG
;
A
#
# COMPACT_ATOMS: atom_id res chain seq x y z
N MET A 1 42.89 -14.29 -20.03
CA MET A 1 43.31 -12.89 -20.28
C MET A 1 42.05 -12.02 -20.33
N TYR A 2 41.76 -11.26 -19.26
CA TYR A 2 40.60 -10.38 -19.22
C TYR A 2 41.00 -9.00 -19.77
N ARG A 3 40.32 -8.54 -20.83
CA ARG A 3 40.49 -7.20 -21.41
C ARG A 3 39.80 -6.19 -20.49
N PHE A 4 40.59 -5.31 -19.90
CA PHE A 4 40.10 -4.14 -19.19
C PHE A 4 39.46 -3.18 -20.21
N VAL A 5 38.13 -3.03 -20.17
CA VAL A 5 37.42 -2.05 -20.98
C VAL A 5 37.26 -0.80 -20.10
N PRO A 6 37.87 0.34 -20.45
CA PRO A 6 37.70 1.56 -19.68
C PRO A 6 36.25 2.02 -19.74
N PRO A 7 35.68 2.55 -18.64
CA PRO A 7 34.32 3.08 -18.66
C PRO A 7 34.25 4.28 -19.62
N LEU A 8 33.21 4.30 -20.45
CA LEU A 8 32.92 5.42 -21.33
C LEU A 8 32.65 6.69 -20.50
N PRO A 9 33.08 7.87 -20.96
CA PRO A 9 32.76 9.13 -20.29
C PRO A 9 31.25 9.34 -20.31
N VAL A 10 30.63 9.34 -19.13
CA VAL A 10 29.21 9.69 -18.98
C VAL A 10 29.12 11.20 -19.23
N ALA A 11 28.62 11.59 -20.40
CA ALA A 11 28.31 12.97 -20.70
C ALA A 11 27.35 13.48 -19.63
N ASN A 12 27.83 14.37 -18.76
CA ASN A 12 27.04 14.95 -17.69
C ASN A 12 25.90 15.74 -18.35
N PRO A 13 24.62 15.32 -18.23
CA PRO A 13 23.53 16.08 -18.83
C PRO A 13 23.58 17.46 -18.20
N ARG A 14 23.75 18.52 -19.02
CA ARG A 14 23.66 19.90 -18.55
C ARG A 14 22.33 20.03 -17.80
N HIS A 15 22.39 20.10 -16.47
CA HIS A 15 21.21 20.22 -15.64
C HIS A 15 20.52 21.53 -16.04
N THR A 16 19.44 21.43 -16.82
CA THR A 16 18.62 22.57 -17.17
C THR A 16 17.81 22.93 -15.93
N SER A 17 18.28 23.94 -15.21
CA SER A 17 17.51 24.58 -14.16
C SER A 17 16.34 25.32 -14.81
N LYS A 18 15.11 24.94 -14.47
CA LYS A 18 13.91 25.68 -14.87
C LYS A 18 13.45 26.53 -13.68
N PRO A 19 12.87 27.72 -13.90
CA PRO A 19 12.21 28.42 -12.81
C PRO A 19 11.02 27.58 -12.30
N CYS A 20 10.72 27.71 -11.02
CA CYS A 20 9.51 27.16 -10.43
C CYS A 20 8.28 27.65 -11.20
N GLN A 21 7.28 26.78 -11.42
CA GLN A 21 6.05 27.16 -12.12
C GLN A 21 5.08 27.99 -11.26
N ARG A 22 5.35 28.15 -9.97
CA ARG A 22 4.53 28.98 -9.08
C ARG A 22 4.82 30.46 -9.37
N SER A 23 3.78 31.25 -9.65
CA SER A 23 3.91 32.63 -10.17
C SER A 23 4.60 33.62 -9.23
N ASP A 24 4.64 33.32 -7.93
CA ASP A 24 5.26 34.10 -6.85
C ASP A 24 6.61 33.51 -6.40
N CYS A 25 7.21 32.57 -7.15
CA CYS A 25 8.44 31.89 -6.78
C CYS A 25 9.52 32.03 -7.85
N GLU A 26 10.67 32.62 -7.47
CA GLU A 26 11.83 32.78 -8.35
C GLU A 26 12.87 31.67 -8.18
N GLU A 27 12.61 30.65 -7.35
CA GLU A 27 13.55 29.56 -7.12
C GLU A 27 13.73 28.67 -8.36
N SER A 28 14.96 28.21 -8.57
CA SER A 28 15.28 27.26 -9.62
C SER A 28 14.99 25.83 -9.19
N THR A 29 14.36 25.06 -10.07
CA THR A 29 14.15 23.62 -9.89
C THR A 29 15.36 22.85 -10.41
N ARG A 30 15.65 21.72 -9.78
CA ARG A 30 16.68 20.78 -10.23
C ARG A 30 16.02 19.64 -11.01
N GLU A 31 16.79 19.04 -11.93
CA GLU A 31 16.39 17.82 -12.65
C GLU A 31 15.12 17.97 -13.51
N GLY A 32 14.82 19.18 -13.99
CA GLY A 32 13.67 19.44 -14.85
C GLY A 32 12.31 19.33 -14.14
N LYS A 33 12.28 19.34 -12.81
CA LYS A 33 11.03 19.32 -12.02
C LYS A 33 10.23 20.61 -12.20
N PRO A 34 8.89 20.58 -12.18
CA PRO A 34 8.06 21.78 -12.35
C PRO A 34 8.02 22.70 -11.13
N PHE A 35 8.24 22.18 -9.93
CA PHE A 35 8.18 22.95 -8.67
C PHE A 35 9.47 22.78 -7.86
N CYS A 36 9.86 23.82 -7.11
CA CYS A 36 10.97 23.75 -6.16
C CYS A 36 10.57 22.96 -4.90
N PRO A 37 11.51 22.56 -4.04
CA PRO A 37 11.20 21.81 -2.82
C PRO A 37 10.20 22.50 -1.89
N GLN A 38 10.16 23.84 -1.85
CA GLN A 38 9.20 24.62 -1.06
C GLN A 38 7.77 24.61 -1.65
N HIS A 39 7.63 24.22 -2.92
CA HIS A 39 6.37 24.27 -3.66
C HIS A 39 5.95 22.91 -4.23
N VAL A 40 6.54 21.83 -3.75
CA VAL A 40 6.22 20.47 -4.19
C VAL A 40 4.74 20.13 -3.99
N ASP A 41 4.09 20.75 -3.00
CA ASP A 41 2.66 20.57 -2.69
C ASP A 41 1.71 21.14 -3.77
N HIS A 42 2.22 21.98 -4.68
CA HIS A 42 1.47 22.45 -5.85
C HIS A 42 1.54 21.49 -7.04
N ASN A 43 2.34 20.43 -6.94
CA ASN A 43 2.37 19.40 -7.95
C ASN A 43 1.03 18.65 -7.96
N PRO A 44 0.31 18.57 -9.09
CA PRO A 44 -0.98 17.88 -9.17
C PRO A 44 -0.91 16.41 -8.70
N TYR A 45 0.21 15.74 -8.96
CA TYR A 45 0.43 14.38 -8.46
C TYR A 45 0.60 14.34 -6.94
N ALA A 46 1.33 15.30 -6.36
CA ALA A 46 1.47 15.40 -4.91
C ALA A 46 0.11 15.69 -4.24
N GLN A 47 -0.68 16.61 -4.80
CA GLN A 47 -2.03 16.91 -4.33
C GLN A 47 -2.95 15.68 -4.36
N HIS A 48 -2.90 14.91 -5.45
CA HIS A 48 -3.66 13.67 -5.55
C HIS A 48 -3.25 12.64 -4.49
N LEU A 49 -1.95 12.51 -4.22
CA LEU A 49 -1.46 11.63 -3.15
C LEU A 49 -1.91 12.11 -1.76
N LEU A 50 -1.83 13.42 -1.49
CA LEU A 50 -2.30 14.00 -0.23
C LEU A 50 -3.79 13.76 -0.03
N ALA A 51 -4.61 13.98 -1.07
CA ALA A 51 -6.05 13.71 -1.01
C ALA A 51 -6.35 12.23 -0.71
N LYS A 52 -5.61 11.29 -1.33
CA LYS A 52 -5.72 9.86 -1.01
C LYS A 52 -5.36 9.54 0.43
N LEU A 53 -4.28 10.11 0.95
CA LEU A 53 -3.87 9.91 2.34
C LEU A 53 -4.93 10.44 3.30
N GLU A 54 -5.49 11.62 3.03
CA GLU A 54 -6.59 12.17 3.82
C GLU A 54 -7.83 11.27 3.79
N ASP A 55 -8.20 10.72 2.63
CA ASP A 55 -9.32 9.77 2.50
C ASP A 55 -9.11 8.52 3.34
N LEU A 56 -7.91 7.93 3.29
CA LEU A 56 -7.53 6.79 4.11
C LEU A 56 -7.59 7.13 5.60
N GLU A 57 -7.07 8.29 6.01
CA GLU A 57 -7.14 8.74 7.40
C GLU A 57 -8.58 8.97 7.88
N ARG A 58 -9.44 9.55 7.03
CA ARG A 58 -10.86 9.73 7.32
C ARG A 58 -11.57 8.39 7.50
N GLU A 59 -11.28 7.42 6.63
CA GLU A 59 -11.81 6.06 6.77
C GLU A 59 -11.33 5.43 8.09
N HIS A 60 -10.03 5.45 8.36
CA HIS A 60 -9.46 4.90 9.60
C HIS A 60 -10.06 5.54 10.84
N ARG A 61 -10.26 6.86 10.85
CA ARG A 61 -10.92 7.57 11.94
C ARG A 61 -12.36 7.09 12.14
N ARG A 62 -13.11 6.92 11.04
CA ARG A 62 -14.49 6.41 11.08
C ARG A 62 -14.55 4.99 11.65
N VAL A 63 -13.64 4.11 11.24
CA VAL A 63 -13.56 2.73 11.76
C VAL A 63 -13.16 2.73 13.24
N ARG A 64 -12.24 3.60 13.68
CA ARG A 64 -11.91 3.73 15.11
C ARG A 64 -13.11 4.14 15.95
N LEU A 65 -13.95 5.05 15.44
CA LEU A 65 -15.12 5.56 16.16
C LEU A 65 -16.32 4.61 16.15
N ARG A 66 -16.58 3.95 15.01
CA ARG A 66 -17.79 3.12 14.80
C ARG A 66 -17.51 1.62 14.80
N GLY A 67 -16.26 1.22 14.95
CA GLY A 67 -15.83 -0.17 14.83
C GLY A 67 -16.15 -0.76 13.44
N PRO A 68 -16.57 -2.03 13.37
CA PRO A 68 -16.87 -2.72 12.11
C PRO A 68 -17.97 -2.05 11.27
N ALA A 69 -18.89 -1.30 11.87
CA ALA A 69 -19.96 -0.62 11.14
C ALA A 69 -19.47 0.62 10.37
N GLY A 70 -18.28 1.14 10.70
CA GLY A 70 -17.66 2.27 10.00
C GLY A 70 -16.85 1.88 8.76
N VAL A 71 -16.67 0.58 8.51
CA VAL A 71 -15.80 0.06 7.45
C VAL A 71 -16.44 0.22 6.07
N ASN A 72 -15.68 0.74 5.10
CA ASN A 72 -16.10 0.73 3.71
C ASN A 72 -15.65 -0.58 3.04
N LEU A 73 -16.58 -1.49 2.76
CA LEU A 73 -16.27 -2.79 2.15
C LEU A 73 -15.65 -2.70 0.74
N GLN A 74 -15.83 -1.56 0.06
CA GLN A 74 -15.23 -1.28 -1.25
C GLN A 74 -13.96 -0.43 -1.15
N GLY A 75 -13.59 0.02 0.07
CA GLY A 75 -12.43 0.86 0.31
C GLY A 75 -11.11 0.17 0.00
N GLU A 76 -10.07 0.96 -0.27
CA GLU A 76 -8.74 0.47 -0.64
C GLU A 76 -8.19 -0.52 0.41
N THR A 77 -8.36 -0.23 1.70
CA THR A 77 -7.90 -1.11 2.80
C THR A 77 -8.59 -2.48 2.77
N CYS A 78 -9.90 -2.54 2.51
CA CYS A 78 -10.61 -3.81 2.37
C CYS A 78 -10.12 -4.61 1.17
N GLN A 79 -9.91 -3.95 0.03
CA GLN A 79 -9.39 -4.59 -1.17
C GLN A 79 -7.98 -5.13 -0.95
N GLU A 80 -7.14 -4.40 -0.22
CA GLU A 80 -5.78 -4.79 0.11
C GLU A 80 -5.74 -6.00 1.06
N ILE A 81 -6.60 -6.04 2.09
CA ILE A 81 -6.75 -7.23 2.94
C ILE A 81 -7.16 -8.46 2.12
N LEU A 82 -8.12 -8.31 1.21
CA LEU A 82 -8.58 -9.41 0.35
C LEU A 82 -7.48 -9.86 -0.61
N ARG A 83 -6.68 -8.93 -1.15
CA ARG A 83 -5.53 -9.22 -2.01
C ARG A 83 -4.46 -10.00 -1.25
N GLU A 84 -4.10 -9.57 -0.04
CA GLU A 84 -3.13 -10.28 0.80
C GLU A 84 -3.60 -11.70 1.14
N LEU A 85 -4.89 -11.86 1.50
CA LEU A 85 -5.49 -13.18 1.72
C LEU A 85 -5.50 -14.04 0.44
N GLY A 86 -5.68 -13.44 -0.73
CA GLY A 86 -5.60 -14.14 -2.01
C GLY A 86 -4.19 -14.63 -2.36
N GLN A 87 -3.15 -13.90 -1.94
CA GLN A 87 -1.76 -14.26 -2.19
C GLN A 87 -1.20 -15.26 -1.15
N GLN A 88 -1.48 -15.03 0.13
CA GLN A 88 -0.95 -15.82 1.24
C GLN A 88 -1.84 -17.01 1.60
N GLY A 89 -3.13 -16.98 1.24
CA GLY A 89 -4.13 -17.95 1.66
C GLY A 89 -4.62 -17.65 3.09
N ARG A 90 -4.56 -18.66 3.96
CA ARG A 90 -5.00 -18.54 5.35
C ARG A 90 -3.90 -17.87 6.20
N CYS A 91 -4.22 -16.78 6.89
CA CYS A 91 -3.27 -16.08 7.75
C CYS A 91 -3.93 -15.59 9.05
N SER A 92 -3.12 -15.28 10.08
CA SER A 92 -3.63 -14.71 11.33
C SER A 92 -3.90 -13.21 11.19
N VAL A 93 -4.81 -12.69 12.02
CA VAL A 93 -5.07 -11.23 12.13
C VAL A 93 -3.80 -10.46 12.52
N ALA A 94 -2.98 -11.01 13.42
CA ALA A 94 -1.71 -10.39 13.82
C ALA A 94 -0.72 -10.27 12.65
N ARG A 95 -0.64 -11.29 11.79
CA ARG A 95 0.19 -11.25 10.59
C ARG A 95 -0.31 -10.22 9.58
N LEU A 96 -1.63 -10.13 9.36
CA LEU A 96 -2.20 -9.07 8.51
C LEU A 96 -1.87 -7.67 9.04
N ALA A 97 -1.97 -7.46 10.34
CA ALA A 97 -1.59 -6.19 10.98
C ALA A 97 -0.13 -5.81 10.73
N GLN A 98 0.78 -6.78 10.83
CA GLN A 98 2.21 -6.58 10.54
C GLN A 98 2.45 -6.31 9.04
N THR A 99 1.86 -7.11 8.15
CA THR A 99 2.05 -6.97 6.69
C THR A 99 1.52 -5.64 6.18
N LEU A 100 0.37 -5.20 6.66
CA LEU A 100 -0.26 -3.95 6.23
C LEU A 100 0.21 -2.72 7.03
N ALA A 101 1.11 -2.91 8.01
CA ALA A 101 1.54 -1.86 8.94
C ALA A 101 0.37 -1.11 9.60
N LEU A 102 -0.72 -1.83 9.92
CA LEU A 102 -1.92 -1.27 10.54
C LEU A 102 -2.10 -1.78 11.98
N PRO A 103 -2.62 -0.96 12.91
CA PRO A 103 -2.88 -1.40 14.28
C PRO A 103 -3.83 -2.60 14.35
N TYR A 104 -3.53 -3.56 15.22
CA TYR A 104 -4.35 -4.77 15.39
C TYR A 104 -5.86 -4.48 15.60
N PRO A 105 -6.28 -3.52 16.45
CA PRO A 105 -7.71 -3.24 16.66
C PRO A 105 -8.41 -2.76 15.38
N LEU A 106 -7.68 -2.05 14.51
CA LEU A 106 -8.20 -1.54 13.25
C LEU A 106 -8.41 -2.70 12.27
N ILE A 107 -7.40 -3.54 12.06
CA ILE A 107 -7.51 -4.75 11.21
C ILE A 107 -8.61 -5.68 11.73
N SER A 108 -8.72 -5.86 13.05
CA SER A 108 -9.77 -6.69 13.64
C SER A 108 -11.18 -6.18 13.26
N SER A 109 -11.39 -4.87 13.23
CA SER A 109 -12.65 -4.25 12.81
C SER A 109 -12.93 -4.49 11.32
N TYR A 110 -11.92 -4.35 10.45
CA TYR A 110 -12.02 -4.66 9.03
C TYR A 110 -12.35 -6.13 8.77
N VAL A 111 -11.63 -7.05 9.43
CA VAL A 111 -11.86 -8.49 9.30
C VAL A 111 -13.26 -8.87 9.77
N GLN A 112 -13.74 -8.29 10.87
CA GLN A 112 -15.08 -8.54 11.36
C GLN A 112 -16.16 -8.03 10.39
N ALA A 113 -15.98 -6.85 9.79
CA ALA A 113 -16.88 -6.32 8.77
C ALA A 113 -16.91 -7.21 7.52
N LEU A 114 -15.73 -7.62 7.04
CA LEU A 114 -15.59 -8.55 5.90
C LEU A 114 -16.24 -9.90 6.19
N ALA A 115 -16.10 -10.42 7.41
CA ALA A 115 -16.70 -11.69 7.82
C ALA A 115 -18.24 -11.60 7.87
N ARG A 116 -18.79 -10.51 8.41
CA ARG A 116 -20.25 -10.24 8.40
C ARG A 116 -20.80 -10.13 6.98
N SER A 117 -20.00 -9.61 6.04
CA SER A 117 -20.38 -9.53 4.62
C SER A 117 -20.19 -10.84 3.84
N GLY A 118 -19.71 -11.91 4.48
CA GLY A 118 -19.48 -13.20 3.84
C GLY A 118 -18.25 -13.26 2.93
N ARG A 119 -17.39 -12.23 2.91
CA ARG A 119 -16.19 -12.20 2.04
C ARG A 119 -15.01 -13.00 2.59
N VAL A 120 -14.93 -13.13 3.91
CA VAL A 120 -13.89 -13.91 4.60
C VAL A 120 -14.52 -14.82 5.65
N VAL A 121 -13.85 -15.93 5.92
CA VAL A 121 -14.18 -16.85 7.01
C VAL A 121 -13.12 -16.73 8.09
N THR A 122 -13.55 -16.54 9.33
CA THR A 122 -12.67 -16.55 10.49
C THR A 122 -12.77 -17.87 11.24
N SER A 123 -11.64 -18.45 11.62
CA SER A 123 -11.55 -19.68 12.40
C SER A 123 -10.60 -19.50 13.59
N GLY A 124 -10.96 -20.05 14.75
CA GLY A 124 -10.16 -19.99 15.97
C GLY A 124 -10.93 -19.39 17.15
N PHE A 125 -10.58 -19.83 18.36
CA PHE A 125 -11.31 -19.51 19.59
C PHE A 125 -10.64 -18.42 20.44
N ARG A 126 -9.36 -18.12 20.18
CA ARG A 126 -8.60 -17.10 20.93
C ARG A 126 -8.25 -15.94 19.99
N ARG A 127 -8.35 -14.72 20.50
CA ARG A 127 -8.05 -13.47 19.77
C ARG A 127 -6.68 -13.52 19.06
N ASP A 128 -5.68 -14.09 19.71
CA ASP A 128 -4.31 -14.19 19.19
C ASP A 128 -4.11 -15.32 18.15
N ARG A 129 -5.05 -16.27 18.06
CA ARG A 129 -5.04 -17.36 17.08
C ARG A 129 -6.18 -17.26 16.08
N LEU A 130 -6.78 -16.08 15.94
CA LEU A 130 -7.84 -15.86 14.96
C LEU A 130 -7.22 -15.91 13.56
N GLN A 131 -7.57 -16.94 12.81
CA GLN A 131 -7.14 -17.14 11.43
C GLN A 131 -8.25 -16.72 10.48
N VAL A 132 -7.85 -16.07 9.39
CA VAL A 132 -8.71 -15.48 8.38
C VAL A 132 -8.36 -16.10 7.04
N GLN A 133 -9.37 -16.41 6.23
CA GLN A 133 -9.22 -16.90 4.87
C GLN A 133 -10.35 -16.34 4.00
N LEU A 134 -10.15 -16.29 2.68
CA LEU A 134 -11.22 -15.92 1.74
C LEU A 134 -12.35 -16.95 1.78
N SER A 135 -13.59 -16.47 1.71
CA SER A 135 -14.76 -17.35 1.58
C SER A 135 -14.74 -18.04 0.22
N GLY A 136 -14.86 -19.37 0.19
CA GLY A 136 -14.92 -20.15 -1.06
C GLY A 136 -13.58 -20.40 -1.77
N GLY A 137 -12.46 -19.95 -1.20
CA GLY A 137 -11.13 -20.25 -1.75
C GLY A 137 -10.61 -21.59 -1.22
N THR A 138 -10.66 -22.66 -2.03
CA THR A 138 -9.70 -23.75 -1.84
C THR A 138 -8.29 -23.17 -1.98
N PRO A 139 -7.36 -23.43 -1.05
CA PRO A 139 -6.01 -22.88 -1.15
C PRO A 139 -5.41 -23.35 -2.47
N ARG A 140 -5.16 -22.41 -3.39
CA ARG A 140 -4.34 -22.68 -4.59
C ARG A 140 -2.93 -22.97 -4.11
N SER A 141 -2.71 -24.24 -3.77
CA SER A 141 -1.39 -24.82 -3.57
C SER A 141 -0.57 -24.49 -4.81
N ARG A 142 0.28 -23.47 -4.72
CA ARG A 142 1.41 -23.31 -5.63
C ARG A 142 2.31 -24.51 -5.37
N ARG A 143 2.03 -25.63 -6.04
CA ARG A 143 3.02 -26.69 -6.27
C ARG A 143 4.22 -25.98 -6.86
N ARG A 144 5.28 -25.80 -6.06
CA ARG A 144 6.61 -25.52 -6.57
C ARG A 144 6.89 -26.62 -7.58
N GLY A 145 7.09 -26.25 -8.83
CA GLY A 145 7.55 -27.17 -9.86
C GLY A 145 8.88 -27.76 -9.38
N CYS A 146 8.85 -29.03 -8.99
CA CYS A 146 10.05 -29.83 -8.91
C CYS A 146 10.53 -29.99 -10.35
N ILE A 147 11.54 -29.22 -10.73
CA ILE A 147 12.30 -29.45 -11.94
C ILE A 147 13.19 -30.65 -11.61
N ALA A 148 12.78 -31.85 -12.03
CA ALA A 148 13.65 -33.01 -12.06
C ALA A 148 14.62 -32.84 -13.23
N GLY A 149 15.91 -32.76 -12.90
CA GLY A 149 17.04 -32.88 -13.83
C GLY A 149 17.96 -33.97 -13.33
#